data_AF-A0A7J4KH43-F1
#
_entry.id   AF-A0A7J4KH43-F1
#
_cell.length_a   1.000
_cell.length_b   1.000
_cell.length_c   1.000
_cell.angle_alpha   90.00
_cell.angle_beta   90.00
_cell.angle_gamma   90.00
#
_symmetry.space_group_name_H-M   'P 1'
#
loop_
_entity.id
_entity.type
_entity.pdbx_description
1 polymer ?
#
loop_
_entity_poly.entity_id
_entity_poly.type
_entity_poly.pdbx_seq_one_letter_code
_entity_poly.pdbx_strand_id
1 'polypeptide(L)'
;MKSLTSYLQADPTEWLLEKNNPSVRYIVLRDLLGKPETDAEVIQTKQDIMRTGVVPAILEKQKQKGYWEEPDRFYSAKYKGTVWQLLILAELWADRDDDRIRNACEFILGSSQYAESGGFAYSRSMKHGGGRRSEVIPCLTGNMVFSLIRLGYLNDPRLQRGIEWITTYQRFDDKIVQAPTGGPYDRLKTGCFSRHSCHMGAAKAMKALAEI
;
A
#
# COMPACT_ATOMS: atom_id res chain seq x y z
N MET A 1 -10.44 -1.37 -31.16
CA MET A 1 -10.87 -1.39 -29.74
C MET A 1 -12.02 -0.41 -29.61
N LYS A 2 -13.15 -0.80 -29.00
CA LYS A 2 -14.23 0.15 -28.71
C LYS A 2 -13.77 1.16 -27.65
N SER A 3 -14.19 2.43 -27.75
CA SER A 3 -13.91 3.42 -26.70
C SER A 3 -14.63 3.03 -25.41
N LEU A 4 -14.05 3.36 -24.26
CA LEU A 4 -14.66 3.10 -22.94
C LEU A 4 -16.08 3.66 -22.85
N THR A 5 -16.29 4.83 -23.47
CA THR A 5 -17.58 5.53 -23.55
C THR A 5 -18.69 4.71 -24.21
N SER A 6 -18.36 3.78 -25.11
CA SER A 6 -19.37 2.92 -25.77
C SER A 6 -20.01 1.87 -24.85
N TYR A 7 -19.47 1.67 -23.65
CA TYR A 7 -20.01 0.76 -22.64
C TYR A 7 -20.77 1.48 -21.53
N LEU A 8 -20.77 2.83 -21.51
CA LEU A 8 -21.41 3.62 -20.47
C LEU A 8 -22.87 3.91 -20.82
N GLN A 9 -23.76 3.81 -19.83
CA GLN A 9 -25.18 4.19 -19.96
C GLN A 9 -25.40 5.70 -19.80
N ALA A 10 -24.44 6.41 -19.22
CA ALA A 10 -24.43 7.86 -19.01
C ALA A 10 -22.98 8.35 -18.94
N ASP A 11 -22.75 9.65 -19.07
CA ASP A 11 -21.43 10.26 -18.89
C ASP A 11 -21.25 10.75 -17.44
N PRO A 12 -20.46 10.06 -16.58
CA PRO A 12 -20.25 10.46 -15.20
C PRO A 12 -19.13 11.49 -15.04
N THR A 13 -18.57 12.02 -16.14
CA THR A 13 -17.35 12.85 -16.10
C THR A 13 -17.52 14.09 -15.24
N GLU A 14 -18.69 14.75 -15.29
CA GLU A 14 -18.98 15.92 -14.43
C GLU A 14 -18.85 15.59 -12.94
N TRP A 15 -19.49 14.50 -12.50
CA TRP A 15 -19.43 14.04 -11.11
C TRP A 15 -18.02 13.59 -10.70
N LEU A 16 -17.33 12.85 -11.58
CA LEU A 16 -15.96 12.39 -11.35
C LEU A 16 -14.94 13.53 -11.25
N LEU A 17 -15.25 14.68 -11.86
CA LEU A 17 -14.42 15.87 -11.81
C LEU A 17 -14.83 16.85 -10.70
N GLU A 18 -15.73 16.50 -9.78
CA GLU A 18 -16.04 17.38 -8.64
C GLU A 18 -14.80 17.71 -7.79
N LYS A 19 -14.72 18.96 -7.31
CA LYS A 19 -13.58 19.46 -6.54
C LYS A 19 -13.53 18.93 -5.09
N ASN A 20 -14.61 18.34 -4.60
CA ASN A 20 -14.72 17.81 -3.23
C ASN A 20 -13.92 16.51 -3.01
N ASN A 21 -13.47 15.85 -4.09
CA ASN A 21 -12.63 14.66 -4.04
C ASN A 21 -11.41 14.81 -4.98
N PRO A 22 -10.38 15.55 -4.54
CA PRO A 22 -9.22 15.85 -5.39
C PRO A 22 -8.46 14.60 -5.83
N SER A 23 -8.42 13.53 -5.03
CA SER A 23 -7.76 12.27 -5.40
C SER A 23 -8.45 11.57 -6.57
N VAL A 24 -9.79 11.47 -6.54
CA VAL A 24 -10.56 10.90 -7.66
C VAL A 24 -10.43 11.78 -8.89
N ARG A 25 -10.58 13.09 -8.73
CA ARG A 25 -10.43 14.06 -9.84
C ARG A 25 -9.05 13.96 -10.50
N TYR A 26 -7.98 13.84 -9.71
CA TYR A 26 -6.61 13.70 -10.24
C TYR A 26 -6.45 12.43 -11.09
N ILE A 27 -6.93 11.29 -10.59
CA ILE A 27 -6.90 10.00 -11.31
C ILE A 27 -7.69 10.12 -12.62
N VAL A 28 -8.87 10.73 -12.59
CA VAL A 28 -9.73 10.89 -13.76
C VAL A 28 -9.08 11.78 -14.82
N LEU A 29 -8.53 12.93 -14.42
CA LEU A 29 -7.85 13.84 -15.35
C LEU A 29 -6.67 13.14 -16.05
N ARG A 30 -5.87 12.37 -15.31
CA ARG A 30 -4.69 11.69 -15.85
C ARG A 30 -5.04 10.42 -16.62
N ASP A 31 -5.74 9.48 -16.00
CA ASP A 31 -5.88 8.10 -16.50
C ASP A 31 -7.07 7.95 -17.46
N LEU A 32 -8.17 8.67 -17.20
CA LEU A 32 -9.37 8.58 -18.05
C LEU A 32 -9.34 9.61 -19.18
N LEU A 33 -8.95 10.85 -18.89
CA LEU A 33 -8.90 11.94 -19.86
C LEU A 33 -7.53 12.11 -20.52
N GLY A 34 -6.51 11.38 -20.07
CA GLY A 34 -5.18 11.36 -20.70
C GLY A 34 -4.42 12.67 -20.59
N LYS A 35 -4.75 13.54 -19.62
CA LYS A 35 -4.04 14.81 -19.45
C LYS A 35 -2.62 14.57 -18.93
N PRO A 36 -1.61 15.29 -19.45
CA PRO A 36 -0.24 15.14 -18.98
C PRO A 36 -0.09 15.68 -17.56
N GLU A 37 0.88 15.15 -16.80
CA GLU A 37 1.23 15.64 -15.44
C GLU A 37 1.67 17.11 -15.42
N THR A 38 2.02 17.68 -16.58
CA THR A 38 2.38 19.10 -16.76
C THR A 38 1.16 19.99 -17.02
N ASP A 39 -0.03 19.44 -17.18
CA ASP A 39 -1.28 20.21 -17.33
C ASP A 39 -1.59 20.96 -16.04
N ALA A 40 -1.93 22.25 -16.16
CA ALA A 40 -2.15 23.13 -15.01
C ALA A 40 -3.28 22.64 -14.09
N GLU A 41 -4.33 22.04 -14.65
CA GLU A 41 -5.45 21.49 -13.87
C GLU A 41 -5.03 20.22 -13.11
N VAL A 42 -4.19 19.38 -13.73
CA VAL A 42 -3.62 18.18 -13.09
C VAL A 42 -2.71 18.58 -11.93
N ILE A 43 -1.80 19.53 -12.15
CA ILE A 43 -0.91 20.08 -11.12
C ILE A 43 -1.71 20.66 -9.95
N GLN A 44 -2.69 21.51 -10.25
CA GLN A 44 -3.52 22.14 -9.21
C GLN A 44 -4.30 21.09 -8.42
N THR A 45 -4.94 20.13 -9.10
CA THR A 45 -5.71 19.07 -8.44
C THR A 45 -4.81 18.21 -7.54
N LYS A 46 -3.57 17.92 -7.97
CA LYS A 46 -2.58 17.20 -7.16
C LYS A 46 -2.19 17.98 -5.90
N GLN A 47 -2.03 19.30 -5.99
CA GLN A 47 -1.80 20.13 -4.81
C GLN A 47 -3.00 20.14 -3.85
N ASP A 48 -4.22 20.13 -4.40
CA ASP A 48 -5.45 20.15 -3.61
C ASP A 48 -5.65 18.87 -2.79
N ILE A 49 -5.08 17.73 -3.22
CA ILE A 49 -5.03 16.49 -2.42
C ILE A 49 -4.44 16.75 -1.04
N MET A 50 -3.35 17.52 -0.96
CA MET A 50 -2.67 17.79 0.31
C MET A 50 -3.34 18.88 1.14
N ARG A 51 -4.26 19.66 0.55
CA ARG A 51 -4.86 20.85 1.17
C ARG A 51 -6.29 20.65 1.64
N THR A 52 -7.04 19.74 1.01
CA THR A 52 -8.47 19.56 1.27
C THR A 52 -8.86 18.10 1.39
N GLY A 53 -9.95 17.83 2.12
CA GLY A 53 -10.52 16.49 2.24
C GLY A 53 -9.77 15.55 3.18
N VAL A 54 -9.62 14.29 2.77
CA VAL A 54 -9.23 13.19 3.65
C VAL A 54 -7.75 13.19 4.01
N VAL A 55 -6.86 13.46 3.05
CA VAL A 55 -5.40 13.42 3.25
C VAL A 55 -4.94 14.40 4.34
N PRO A 56 -5.25 15.71 4.30
CA PRO A 56 -4.85 16.61 5.38
C PRO A 56 -5.46 16.22 6.74
N ALA A 57 -6.71 15.74 6.77
CA ALA A 57 -7.37 15.30 8.00
C ALA A 57 -6.71 14.05 8.63
N ILE A 58 -6.11 13.18 7.81
CA ILE A 58 -5.28 12.08 8.28
C ILE A 58 -3.96 12.61 8.83
N LEU A 59 -3.27 13.46 8.07
CA LEU A 59 -1.94 13.97 8.41
C LEU A 59 -1.93 14.83 9.68
N GLU A 60 -3.00 15.58 9.95
CA GLU A 60 -3.17 16.35 11.19
C GLU A 60 -3.13 15.47 12.45
N LYS A 61 -3.52 14.19 12.32
CA LYS A 61 -3.56 13.24 13.44
C LYS A 61 -2.26 12.46 13.62
N GLN A 62 -1.25 12.72 12.77
CA GLN A 62 0.03 12.04 12.87
C GLN A 62 0.80 12.52 14.12
N LYS A 63 1.32 11.57 14.91
CA LYS A 63 2.21 11.88 16.04
C LYS A 63 3.62 12.22 15.53
N GLN A 64 4.39 12.96 16.33
CA GLN A 64 5.70 13.52 15.96
C GLN A 64 6.70 12.54 15.32
N LYS A 65 6.64 11.24 15.64
CA LYS A 65 7.54 10.22 15.06
C LYS A 65 6.95 9.47 13.86
N GLY A 66 6.00 10.05 13.15
CA GLY A 66 5.48 9.49 11.89
C GLY A 66 4.43 8.40 12.02
N TYR A 67 3.82 8.21 13.19
CA TYR A 67 2.85 7.13 13.42
C TYR A 67 1.50 7.65 13.90
N TRP A 68 0.47 6.80 13.76
CA TRP A 68 -0.88 7.03 14.29
C TRP A 68 -1.17 6.04 15.40
N GLU A 69 -2.02 6.46 16.35
CA GLU A 69 -2.34 5.69 17.56
C GLU A 69 -1.08 5.36 18.36
N GLU A 70 -0.76 4.09 18.62
CA GLU A 70 0.39 3.68 19.43
C GLU A 70 1.46 3.02 18.55
N PRO A 71 2.76 3.23 18.84
CA PRO A 71 3.83 2.74 17.98
C PRO A 71 3.85 1.21 17.90
N ASP A 72 3.50 0.50 18.98
CA ASP A 72 3.43 -0.97 18.99
C ASP A 72 2.09 -1.53 18.47
N ARG A 73 1.14 -0.65 18.13
CA ARG A 73 -0.17 -1.00 17.56
C ARG A 73 -0.33 -0.51 16.12
N PHE A 74 0.77 -0.33 15.40
CA PHE A 74 0.80 0.16 14.02
C PHE A 74 -0.12 -0.62 13.06
N TYR A 75 -0.39 -1.89 13.34
CA TYR A 75 -1.34 -2.73 12.60
C TYR A 75 -2.63 -3.01 13.39
N SER A 76 -2.51 -3.34 14.69
CA SER A 76 -3.62 -3.84 15.51
C SER A 76 -4.61 -2.74 15.94
N ALA A 77 -4.25 -1.47 15.81
CA ALA A 77 -5.17 -0.34 15.97
C ALA A 77 -6.15 -0.17 14.78
N LYS A 78 -6.43 -1.27 14.04
CA LYS A 78 -7.36 -1.35 12.88
C LYS A 78 -7.23 -0.10 11.99
N TYR A 79 -8.33 0.44 11.48
CA TYR A 79 -8.35 1.57 10.55
C TYR A 79 -7.66 2.84 11.06
N LYS A 80 -7.27 2.94 12.34
CA LYS A 80 -6.52 4.09 12.89
C LYS A 80 -5.00 3.86 12.94
N GLY A 81 -4.54 2.60 12.86
CA GLY A 81 -3.11 2.27 12.93
C GLY A 81 -2.33 2.74 11.71
N THR A 82 -1.02 2.99 11.90
CA THR A 82 -0.12 3.52 10.87
C THR A 82 -0.13 2.76 9.55
N VAL A 83 -0.22 1.42 9.56
CA VAL A 83 -0.31 0.62 8.32
C VAL A 83 -1.50 1.05 7.47
N TRP A 84 -2.64 1.27 8.10
CA TRP A 84 -3.89 1.56 7.41
C TRP A 84 -3.96 3.01 6.96
N GLN A 85 -3.46 3.93 7.79
CA GLN A 85 -3.32 5.34 7.41
C GLN A 85 -2.37 5.50 6.23
N LEU A 86 -1.21 4.83 6.26
CA LEU A 86 -0.25 4.85 5.15
C LEU A 86 -0.85 4.25 3.87
N LEU A 87 -1.61 3.16 3.98
CA LEU A 87 -2.31 2.58 2.84
C LEU A 87 -3.31 3.56 2.22
N ILE A 88 -4.13 4.22 3.05
CA ILE A 88 -5.09 5.23 2.56
C ILE A 88 -4.37 6.39 1.89
N LEU A 89 -3.28 6.90 2.48
CA LEU A 89 -2.50 8.00 1.90
C LEU A 89 -1.92 7.63 0.53
N ALA A 90 -1.42 6.40 0.36
CA ALA A 90 -0.92 5.91 -0.92
C ALA A 90 -2.04 5.75 -1.98
N GLU A 91 -3.23 5.28 -1.59
CA GLU A 91 -4.39 5.15 -2.49
C GLU A 91 -4.92 6.52 -2.94
N LEU A 92 -4.79 7.52 -2.07
CA LEU A 92 -5.24 8.90 -2.30
C LEU A 92 -4.20 9.79 -2.98
N TRP A 93 -3.06 9.24 -3.42
CA TRP A 93 -2.00 9.99 -4.09
C TRP A 93 -1.42 11.14 -3.25
N ALA A 94 -1.27 10.91 -1.95
CA ALA A 94 -0.57 11.85 -1.08
C ALA A 94 0.84 12.15 -1.62
N ASP A 95 1.29 13.39 -1.43
CA ASP A 95 2.57 13.85 -1.94
C ASP A 95 3.74 13.15 -1.22
N ARG A 96 4.53 12.41 -1.99
CA ARG A 96 5.69 11.65 -1.49
C ARG A 96 6.80 12.53 -0.93
N ASP A 97 6.87 13.80 -1.33
CA ASP A 97 7.94 14.72 -0.91
C ASP A 97 7.63 15.37 0.46
N ASP A 98 6.39 15.26 0.96
CA ASP A 98 5.98 15.73 2.29
C ASP A 98 6.70 14.96 3.41
N ASP A 99 7.29 15.70 4.36
CA ASP A 99 8.04 15.11 5.49
C ASP A 99 7.19 14.16 6.33
N ARG A 100 5.89 14.43 6.50
CA ARG A 100 4.98 13.58 7.28
C ARG A 100 4.80 12.22 6.61
N ILE A 101 4.74 12.20 5.29
CA ILE A 101 4.66 10.97 4.49
C ILE A 101 5.97 10.18 4.63
N ARG A 102 7.11 10.82 4.42
CA ARG A 102 8.43 10.17 4.60
C ARG A 102 8.61 9.60 6.00
N ASN A 103 8.22 10.34 7.03
CA ASN A 103 8.28 9.87 8.42
C ASN A 103 7.42 8.62 8.66
N ALA A 104 6.25 8.52 8.03
CA ALA A 104 5.40 7.33 8.13
C ALA A 104 6.00 6.11 7.40
N CYS A 105 6.57 6.32 6.22
CA CYS A 105 7.28 5.28 5.48
C CYS A 105 8.46 4.73 6.29
N GLU A 106 9.31 5.62 6.84
CA GLU A 106 10.44 5.24 7.70
C GLU A 106 9.99 4.51 8.96
N PHE A 107 8.91 4.98 9.60
CA PHE A 107 8.35 4.31 10.77
C PHE A 107 7.94 2.86 10.45
N ILE A 108 7.25 2.64 9.32
CA ILE A 108 6.79 1.31 8.90
C ILE A 108 7.97 0.41 8.53
N LEU A 109 8.95 0.90 7.77
CA LEU A 109 10.16 0.16 7.43
C LEU A 109 10.93 -0.26 8.70
N GLY A 110 11.05 0.63 9.69
CA GLY A 110 11.74 0.35 10.94
C GLY A 110 10.97 -0.51 11.95
N SER A 111 9.63 -0.54 11.86
CA SER A 111 8.78 -1.21 12.88
C SER A 111 8.14 -2.52 12.41
N SER A 112 7.84 -2.63 11.11
CA SER A 112 7.07 -3.74 10.54
C SER A 112 7.91 -4.65 9.64
N GLN A 113 8.93 -4.16 8.96
CA GLN A 113 9.74 -5.00 8.07
C GLN A 113 10.63 -5.96 8.87
N TYR A 114 10.58 -7.25 8.55
CA TYR A 114 11.52 -8.22 9.11
C TYR A 114 12.82 -8.20 8.31
N ALA A 115 13.92 -7.80 8.96
CA ALA A 115 15.20 -7.48 8.33
C ALA A 115 15.77 -8.60 7.45
N GLU A 116 15.69 -9.87 7.89
CA GLU A 116 16.29 -11.00 7.17
C GLU A 116 15.55 -11.37 5.88
N SER A 117 14.22 -11.28 5.87
CA SER A 117 13.42 -11.74 4.72
C SER A 117 12.86 -10.61 3.85
N GLY A 118 12.79 -9.37 4.36
CA GLY A 118 12.16 -8.25 3.65
C GLY A 118 10.64 -8.17 3.74
N GLY A 119 9.96 -9.24 4.17
CA GLY A 119 8.50 -9.25 4.38
C GLY A 119 8.06 -8.41 5.58
N PHE A 120 6.78 -8.01 5.60
CA PHE A 120 6.22 -7.15 6.64
C PHE A 120 5.36 -7.92 7.65
N ALA A 121 5.59 -7.66 8.93
CA ALA A 121 4.93 -8.29 10.07
C ALA A 121 3.92 -7.37 10.74
N TYR A 122 2.85 -7.95 11.27
CA TYR A 122 1.79 -7.18 11.94
C TYR A 122 2.13 -6.78 13.39
N SER A 123 3.22 -7.27 13.97
CA SER A 123 3.75 -6.71 15.22
C SER A 123 5.26 -6.58 15.18
N ARG A 124 5.76 -5.71 16.06
CA ARG A 124 7.19 -5.46 16.27
C ARG A 124 7.84 -6.62 17.05
N SER A 125 9.12 -6.86 16.75
CA SER A 125 10.00 -7.69 17.57
C SER A 125 10.62 -6.85 18.68
N MET A 126 10.30 -7.16 19.94
CA MET A 126 10.92 -6.50 21.10
C MET A 126 12.40 -6.89 21.27
N LYS A 127 12.81 -8.06 20.77
CA LYS A 127 14.16 -8.61 20.95
C LYS A 127 15.16 -8.10 19.90
N HIS A 128 14.70 -7.91 18.66
CA HIS A 128 15.59 -7.66 17.52
C HIS A 128 15.30 -6.34 16.79
N GLY A 129 14.25 -5.59 17.20
CA GLY A 129 13.73 -4.49 16.38
C GLY A 129 13.07 -4.98 15.09
N GLY A 130 12.44 -4.07 14.34
CA GLY A 130 11.71 -4.43 13.12
C GLY A 130 10.54 -5.38 13.34
N GLY A 131 10.11 -6.02 12.26
CA GLY A 131 9.00 -6.97 12.24
C GLY A 131 9.31 -8.29 12.94
N ARG A 132 8.33 -8.83 13.67
CA ARG A 132 8.43 -10.17 14.27
C ARG A 132 8.37 -11.24 13.18
N ARG A 133 9.42 -12.06 13.07
CA ARG A 133 9.55 -13.16 12.09
C ARG A 133 8.30 -14.01 11.93
N SER A 134 7.73 -14.48 13.05
CA SER A 134 6.56 -15.37 13.05
C SER A 134 5.27 -14.69 12.60
N GLU A 135 5.28 -13.37 12.41
CA GLU A 135 4.09 -12.56 12.13
C GLU A 135 4.16 -11.83 10.79
N VAL A 136 5.17 -12.15 9.96
CA VAL A 136 5.20 -11.78 8.54
C VAL A 136 4.06 -12.47 7.81
N ILE A 137 3.25 -11.70 7.07
CA ILE A 137 2.11 -12.23 6.32
C ILE A 137 2.04 -11.64 4.90
N PRO A 138 1.51 -12.39 3.91
CA PRO A 138 1.59 -11.97 2.52
C PRO A 138 0.74 -10.74 2.19
N CYS A 139 -0.49 -10.65 2.72
CA CYS A 139 -1.37 -9.51 2.43
C CYS A 139 -0.83 -8.18 2.99
N LEU A 140 -0.19 -8.19 4.16
CA LEU A 140 0.47 -7.01 4.71
C LEU A 140 1.70 -6.64 3.89
N THR A 141 2.51 -7.63 3.53
CA THR A 141 3.68 -7.42 2.66
C THR A 141 3.28 -6.78 1.34
N GLY A 142 2.25 -7.30 0.66
CA GLY A 142 1.69 -6.70 -0.55
C GLY A 142 1.21 -5.26 -0.34
N ASN A 143 0.40 -4.99 0.71
CA ASN A 143 -0.05 -3.63 0.99
C ASN A 143 1.11 -2.66 1.25
N MET A 144 2.12 -3.04 2.03
CA MET A 144 3.24 -2.16 2.35
C MET A 144 4.15 -1.93 1.15
N VAL A 145 4.38 -2.95 0.32
CA VAL A 145 5.13 -2.78 -0.93
C VAL A 145 4.40 -1.81 -1.85
N PHE A 146 3.09 -2.03 -2.09
CA PHE A 146 2.25 -1.11 -2.86
C PHE A 146 2.35 0.34 -2.34
N SER A 147 2.14 0.54 -1.04
CA SER A 147 2.14 1.88 -0.44
C SER A 147 3.51 2.56 -0.56
N LEU A 148 4.60 1.83 -0.29
CA LEU A 148 5.94 2.40 -0.35
C LEU A 148 6.34 2.75 -1.79
N ILE A 149 6.00 1.93 -2.80
CA ILE A 149 6.24 2.27 -4.22
C ILE A 149 5.54 3.58 -4.56
N ARG A 150 4.22 3.68 -4.27
CA ARG A 150 3.41 4.87 -4.51
C ARG A 150 3.96 6.13 -3.85
N LEU A 151 4.59 5.96 -2.68
CA LEU A 151 5.15 7.04 -1.88
C LEU A 151 6.67 7.22 -2.12
N GLY A 152 7.19 6.77 -3.27
CA GLY A 152 8.51 7.15 -3.76
C GLY A 152 9.66 6.23 -3.39
N TYR A 153 9.40 5.09 -2.75
CA TYR A 153 10.45 4.21 -2.25
C TYR A 153 10.88 3.12 -3.24
N LEU A 154 10.45 3.14 -4.50
CA LEU A 154 10.74 2.08 -5.48
C LEU A 154 12.24 1.69 -5.50
N ASN A 155 13.13 2.67 -5.46
CA ASN A 155 14.58 2.44 -5.51
C ASN A 155 15.22 2.22 -4.12
N ASP A 156 14.45 2.20 -3.03
CA ASP A 156 14.97 1.93 -1.68
C ASP A 156 15.37 0.44 -1.56
N PRO A 157 16.61 0.12 -1.16
CA PRO A 157 17.07 -1.26 -1.02
C PRO A 157 16.23 -2.10 -0.07
N ARG A 158 15.60 -1.48 0.95
CA ARG A 158 14.71 -2.16 1.89
C ARG A 158 13.40 -2.55 1.20
N LEU A 159 12.86 -1.69 0.35
CA LEU A 159 11.65 -2.00 -0.41
C LEU A 159 11.90 -3.09 -1.43
N GLN A 160 13.06 -3.08 -2.10
CA GLN A 160 13.46 -4.14 -3.04
C GLN A 160 13.44 -5.54 -2.40
N ARG A 161 13.89 -5.68 -1.14
CA ARG A 161 13.75 -6.95 -0.40
C ARG A 161 12.28 -7.35 -0.14
N GLY A 162 11.39 -6.37 0.00
CA GLY A 162 9.95 -6.62 0.11
C GLY A 162 9.35 -7.14 -1.20
N ILE A 163 9.78 -6.58 -2.35
CA ILE A 163 9.41 -7.06 -3.68
C ILE A 163 9.95 -8.49 -3.89
N GLU A 164 11.21 -8.73 -3.55
CA GLU A 164 11.84 -10.05 -3.62
C GLU A 164 11.10 -11.08 -2.73
N TRP A 165 10.65 -10.68 -1.54
CA TRP A 165 9.82 -11.54 -0.70
C TRP A 165 8.53 -11.96 -1.42
N ILE A 166 7.86 -11.02 -2.11
CA ILE A 166 6.64 -11.32 -2.88
C ILE A 166 6.96 -12.29 -4.01
N THR A 167 7.97 -12.02 -4.83
CA THR A 167 8.29 -12.86 -6.00
C THR A 167 8.84 -14.24 -5.62
N THR A 168 9.44 -14.37 -4.43
CA THR A 168 9.97 -15.63 -3.92
C THR A 168 8.89 -16.49 -3.26
N TYR A 169 8.00 -15.88 -2.46
CA TYR A 169 7.13 -16.64 -1.56
C TYR A 169 5.64 -16.57 -1.90
N GLN A 170 5.17 -15.55 -2.62
CA GLN A 170 3.75 -15.46 -2.96
C GLN A 170 3.39 -16.55 -3.97
N ARG A 171 2.34 -17.29 -3.64
CA ARG A 171 1.71 -18.26 -4.56
C ARG A 171 0.42 -17.67 -5.14
N PHE A 172 0.09 -18.10 -6.35
CA PHE A 172 -1.14 -17.72 -7.07
C PHE A 172 -1.97 -18.95 -7.43
N ASP A 173 -1.84 -19.97 -6.59
CA ASP A 173 -2.31 -21.30 -6.88
C ASP A 173 -3.66 -21.60 -6.25
N ASP A 174 -4.41 -22.43 -6.98
CA ASP A 174 -5.66 -22.99 -6.52
C ASP A 174 -5.47 -24.50 -6.39
N LYS A 175 -5.35 -24.99 -5.15
CA LYS A 175 -5.51 -26.41 -4.81
C LYS A 175 -4.33 -27.33 -5.15
N ILE A 176 -3.09 -26.96 -4.81
CA ILE A 176 -1.89 -27.79 -5.05
C ILE A 176 -1.88 -29.07 -4.19
N VAL A 177 -1.48 -30.19 -4.81
CA VAL A 177 -1.38 -31.53 -4.19
C VAL A 177 -0.23 -31.62 -3.18
N GLN A 178 0.92 -31.04 -3.46
CA GLN A 178 2.06 -30.91 -2.53
C GLN A 178 2.49 -29.46 -2.39
N ALA A 179 2.18 -28.85 -1.23
CA ALA A 179 2.59 -27.48 -0.94
C ALA A 179 4.12 -27.39 -0.75
N PRO A 180 4.77 -26.28 -1.14
CA PRO A 180 6.16 -26.00 -0.78
C PRO A 180 6.38 -26.09 0.74
N THR A 181 7.58 -26.51 1.12
CA THR A 181 8.00 -26.69 2.52
C THR A 181 9.00 -25.62 2.93
N GLY A 182 9.22 -25.46 4.22
CA GLY A 182 10.10 -24.42 4.78
C GLY A 182 9.38 -23.11 5.07
N GLY A 183 10.12 -22.13 5.60
CA GLY A 183 9.58 -20.80 5.88
C GLY A 183 9.37 -19.99 4.60
N PRO A 184 8.24 -19.27 4.44
CA PRO A 184 7.16 -19.06 5.41
C PRO A 184 6.00 -20.07 5.29
N TYR A 185 6.05 -21.02 4.35
CA TYR A 185 4.97 -21.96 4.02
C TYR A 185 4.52 -22.83 5.22
N ASP A 186 5.46 -23.45 5.94
CA ASP A 186 5.15 -24.35 7.07
C ASP A 186 4.33 -23.64 8.17
N ARG A 187 4.60 -22.33 8.35
CA ARG A 187 3.94 -21.47 9.34
C ARG A 187 2.61 -20.93 8.84
N LEU A 188 2.43 -20.81 7.52
CA LEU A 188 1.23 -20.27 6.87
C LEU A 188 0.28 -21.35 6.33
N LYS A 189 0.61 -22.63 6.53
CA LYS A 189 -0.09 -23.81 5.99
C LYS A 189 -1.57 -23.95 6.38
N THR A 190 -2.02 -23.31 7.45
CA THR A 190 -3.43 -23.32 7.88
C THR A 190 -4.17 -22.03 7.53
N GLY A 191 -3.50 -21.08 6.89
CA GLY A 191 -4.04 -19.76 6.58
C GLY A 191 -3.64 -19.30 5.19
N CYS A 192 -2.69 -18.36 5.12
CA CYS A 192 -2.39 -17.66 3.87
C CYS A 192 -1.88 -18.57 2.73
N PHE A 193 -1.19 -19.66 3.05
CA PHE A 193 -0.65 -20.63 2.10
C PHE A 193 -1.15 -22.04 2.43
N SER A 194 -2.46 -22.15 2.62
CA SER A 194 -3.13 -23.44 2.81
C SER A 194 -3.13 -24.27 1.53
N ARG A 195 -4.10 -25.17 1.39
CA ARG A 195 -4.37 -25.86 0.11
C ARG A 195 -4.54 -24.88 -1.05
N HIS A 196 -5.00 -23.67 -0.75
CA HIS A 196 -5.14 -22.56 -1.67
C HIS A 196 -4.40 -21.35 -1.14
N SER A 197 -3.87 -20.55 -2.06
CA SER A 197 -3.43 -19.20 -1.71
C SER A 197 -4.62 -18.35 -1.27
N CYS A 198 -4.50 -17.70 -0.11
CA CYS A 198 -5.53 -16.79 0.36
C CYS A 198 -5.71 -15.64 -0.64
N HIS A 199 -6.96 -15.40 -1.05
CA HIS A 199 -7.36 -14.32 -1.95
C HIS A 199 -6.70 -12.97 -1.59
N MET A 200 -6.70 -12.62 -0.30
CA MET A 200 -6.12 -11.35 0.16
C MET A 200 -4.61 -11.29 -0.07
N GLY A 201 -3.88 -12.40 0.12
CA GLY A 201 -2.44 -12.44 -0.16
C GLY A 201 -2.18 -12.22 -1.64
N ALA A 202 -2.85 -13.02 -2.49
CA ALA A 202 -2.70 -12.95 -3.93
C ALA A 202 -3.07 -11.56 -4.50
N ALA A 203 -4.25 -11.02 -4.13
CA ALA A 203 -4.71 -9.74 -4.64
C ALA A 203 -3.78 -8.58 -4.25
N LYS A 204 -3.28 -8.56 -3.01
CA LYS A 204 -2.38 -7.48 -2.55
C LYS A 204 -0.98 -7.59 -3.14
N ALA A 205 -0.48 -8.80 -3.37
CA ALA A 205 0.76 -9.00 -4.09
C ALA A 205 0.66 -8.52 -5.55
N MET A 206 -0.39 -8.92 -6.28
CA MET A 206 -0.60 -8.45 -7.66
C MET A 206 -0.74 -6.93 -7.72
N LYS A 207 -1.49 -6.34 -6.77
CA LYS A 207 -1.61 -4.89 -6.67
C LYS A 207 -0.27 -4.19 -6.47
N ALA A 208 0.63 -4.76 -5.66
CA ALA A 208 1.96 -4.21 -5.45
C ALA A 208 2.84 -4.31 -6.71
N LEU A 209 2.83 -5.48 -7.36
CA LEU A 209 3.64 -5.72 -8.56
C LEU A 209 3.17 -4.90 -9.77
N ALA A 210 1.89 -4.52 -9.84
CA ALA A 210 1.36 -3.66 -10.88
C ALA A 210 1.83 -2.19 -10.80
N GLU A 211 2.51 -1.80 -9.72
CA GLU A 211 3.08 -0.45 -9.55
C GLU A 211 4.55 -0.34 -9.98
N ILE A 212 5.15 -1.45 -10.43
CA ILE A 212 6.53 -1.52 -10.96
C ILE A 212 6.51 -1.34 -12.48
#